data_AF-A0A953BPY8-F1
#
_entry.id   AF-A0A953BPY8-F1
#
_cell.length_a   1.000
_cell.length_b   1.000
_cell.length_c   1.000
_cell.angle_alpha   90.00
_cell.angle_beta   90.00
_cell.angle_gamma   90.00
#
_symmetry.space_group_name_H-M   'P 1'
#
loop_
_entity.id
_entity.type
_entity.pdbx_description
1 polymer ?
#
loop_
_entity_poly.entity_id
_entity_poly.type
_entity_poly.pdbx_seq_one_letter_code
_entity_poly.pdbx_strand_id
1 'polypeptide(L)'
;MDLQDHRLFRVMIGGLCALTGVSAVVLLGASLVATPRVWFLAGFELLVACAAVVGLLLAAGRFRDGPALALACVVGVIGACSLLAYVGPGKTFLGDAAKIYLAARGLDAALLGLGACLLVWVRQPGVSFRSLLIAAAWVAALIVVAVIAMKVRGALSASSGAIRFACAVVFGGLMIAALSGAVHYVVRAFQAGVGLPRRA
;
A
#
# COMPACT_ATOMS: atom_id res chain seq x y z
N MET A 1 12.77 -3.20 -25.70
CA MET A 1 11.53 -3.99 -25.53
C MET A 1 10.86 -3.45 -24.27
N ASP A 2 9.56 -3.09 -24.29
CA ASP A 2 8.91 -2.58 -23.06
C ASP A 2 8.77 -3.74 -22.09
N LEU A 3 9.15 -3.56 -20.81
CA LEU A 3 9.00 -4.61 -19.80
C LEU A 3 7.53 -5.05 -19.70
N GLN A 4 6.61 -4.13 -19.99
CA GLN A 4 5.18 -4.40 -20.07
C GLN A 4 4.77 -5.35 -21.19
N ASP A 5 5.52 -5.40 -22.29
CA ASP A 5 5.22 -6.28 -23.42
C ASP A 5 5.68 -7.72 -23.13
N HIS A 6 6.53 -7.92 -22.11
CA HIS A 6 6.89 -9.26 -21.67
C HIS A 6 5.67 -9.95 -21.06
N ARG A 7 5.24 -11.02 -21.75
CA ARG A 7 4.14 -11.89 -21.31
C ARG A 7 4.32 -12.34 -19.86
N LEU A 8 5.56 -12.66 -19.46
CA LEU A 8 5.87 -13.09 -18.09
C LEU A 8 5.50 -12.03 -17.05
N PHE A 9 5.87 -10.77 -17.27
CA PHE A 9 5.55 -9.68 -16.35
C PHE A 9 4.02 -9.51 -16.21
N ARG A 10 3.30 -9.52 -17.34
CA ARG A 10 1.83 -9.40 -17.35
C ARG A 10 1.16 -10.56 -16.63
N VAL A 11 1.63 -11.79 -16.85
CA VAL A 11 1.12 -13.00 -16.18
C VAL A 11 1.39 -12.94 -14.69
N MET A 12 2.58 -12.52 -14.26
CA MET A 12 2.92 -12.38 -12.85
C MET A 12 2.02 -11.35 -12.15
N ILE A 13 1.94 -10.12 -12.68
CA ILE A 13 1.08 -9.08 -12.09
C ILE A 13 -0.39 -9.50 -12.11
N GLY A 14 -0.86 -10.05 -13.24
CA GLY A 14 -2.22 -10.55 -13.36
C GLY A 14 -2.54 -11.68 -12.37
N GLY A 15 -1.61 -12.61 -12.17
CA GLY A 15 -1.75 -13.71 -11.22
C GLY A 15 -1.81 -13.23 -9.78
N LEU A 16 -0.90 -12.33 -9.37
CA LEU A 16 -0.90 -11.71 -8.05
C LEU A 16 -2.20 -10.95 -7.78
N CYS A 17 -2.63 -10.09 -8.72
CA CYS A 17 -3.89 -9.37 -8.61
C CYS A 17 -5.11 -10.31 -8.58
N ALA A 18 -5.12 -11.40 -9.37
CA ALA A 18 -6.20 -12.39 -9.34
C ALA A 18 -6.30 -13.08 -7.97
N LEU A 19 -5.17 -13.56 -7.42
CA LEU A 19 -5.10 -14.18 -6.10
C LEU A 19 -5.58 -13.22 -5.01
N THR A 20 -5.14 -11.96 -5.10
CA THR A 20 -5.58 -10.90 -4.19
C THR A 20 -7.08 -10.58 -4.34
N GLY A 21 -7.61 -10.58 -5.56
CA GLY A 21 -9.04 -10.36 -5.81
C GLY A 21 -9.90 -11.49 -5.26
N VAL A 22 -9.52 -12.75 -5.53
CA VAL A 22 -10.25 -13.94 -5.04
C VAL A 22 -10.26 -13.97 -3.53
N SER A 23 -9.10 -13.79 -2.88
CA SER A 23 -9.02 -13.74 -1.42
C SER A 23 -9.84 -12.59 -0.82
N ALA A 24 -9.91 -11.44 -1.50
CA ALA A 24 -10.73 -10.32 -1.04
C ALA A 24 -12.22 -10.62 -1.12
N VAL A 25 -12.68 -11.22 -2.22
CA VAL A 25 -14.09 -11.62 -2.38
C VAL A 25 -14.50 -12.66 -1.33
N VAL A 26 -13.63 -13.63 -1.04
CA VAL A 26 -13.89 -14.63 0.00
C VAL A 26 -14.04 -13.97 1.38
N LEU A 27 -13.12 -13.09 1.76
CA LEU A 27 -13.18 -12.42 3.06
C LEU A 27 -14.30 -11.39 3.15
N LEU A 28 -14.62 -10.71 2.06
CA LEU A 28 -15.81 -9.87 1.94
C LEU A 28 -17.06 -10.71 2.27
N GLY A 29 -17.24 -11.86 1.61
CA GLY A 29 -18.37 -12.76 1.89
C GLY A 29 -18.38 -13.23 3.34
N ALA A 30 -17.25 -13.69 3.87
CA ALA A 30 -17.12 -14.13 5.26
C ALA A 30 -17.48 -13.02 6.26
N SER A 31 -17.05 -11.78 6.00
CA SER A 31 -17.30 -10.63 6.89
C SER A 31 -18.78 -10.20 6.93
N LEU A 32 -19.54 -10.45 5.85
CA LEU A 32 -20.96 -10.12 5.76
C LEU A 32 -21.84 -11.13 6.51
N VAL A 33 -21.41 -12.39 6.60
CA VAL A 33 -22.14 -13.46 7.32
C VAL A 33 -21.64 -13.66 8.77
N ALA A 34 -20.55 -13.00 9.14
CA ALA A 34 -19.99 -13.02 10.48
C ALA A 34 -20.96 -12.49 11.54
N THR A 35 -20.91 -13.07 12.74
CA THR A 35 -21.66 -12.61 13.91
C THR A 35 -20.69 -12.42 15.10
N PRO A 36 -20.45 -11.19 15.58
CA PRO A 36 -21.01 -9.92 15.12
C PRO A 36 -20.51 -9.51 13.72
N ARG A 37 -21.31 -8.72 13.00
CA ARG A 37 -20.99 -8.24 11.65
C ARG A 37 -19.80 -7.30 11.66
N VAL A 38 -18.90 -7.46 10.69
CA VAL A 38 -17.62 -6.75 10.64
C VAL A 38 -17.56 -5.77 9.48
N TRP A 39 -18.43 -4.74 9.50
CA TRP A 39 -18.66 -3.84 8.36
C TRP A 39 -17.41 -3.13 7.83
N PHE A 40 -16.49 -2.72 8.72
CA PHE A 40 -15.23 -2.09 8.29
C PHE A 40 -14.34 -3.06 7.51
N LEU A 41 -14.28 -4.34 7.92
CA LEU A 41 -13.54 -5.35 7.17
C LEU A 41 -14.15 -5.57 5.79
N ALA A 42 -15.49 -5.67 5.71
CA ALA A 42 -16.20 -5.75 4.44
C ALA A 42 -15.86 -4.57 3.51
N GLY A 43 -15.89 -3.34 4.04
CA GLY A 43 -15.53 -2.14 3.28
C GLY A 43 -14.10 -2.18 2.75
N PHE A 44 -13.13 -2.60 3.56
CA PHE A 44 -11.74 -2.74 3.14
C PHE A 44 -11.56 -3.82 2.06
N GLU A 45 -12.17 -4.99 2.23
CA GLU A 45 -12.06 -6.06 1.24
C GLU A 45 -12.75 -5.72 -0.09
N LEU A 46 -13.84 -4.94 -0.05
CA LEU A 46 -14.45 -4.40 -1.27
C LEU A 46 -13.48 -3.49 -2.04
N LEU A 47 -12.78 -2.58 -1.34
CA LEU A 47 -11.78 -1.71 -1.97
C LEU A 47 -10.60 -2.51 -2.55
N VAL A 48 -10.16 -3.56 -1.84
CA VAL A 48 -9.11 -4.47 -2.32
C VAL A 48 -9.57 -5.23 -3.57
N ALA A 49 -10.81 -5.71 -3.61
CA ALA A 49 -11.38 -6.37 -4.78
C ALA A 49 -11.43 -5.42 -5.99
N CYS A 50 -11.86 -4.17 -5.80
CA CYS A 50 -11.84 -3.14 -6.85
C CYS A 50 -10.41 -2.85 -7.34
N ALA A 51 -9.44 -2.73 -6.43
CA ALA A 51 -8.03 -2.53 -6.80
C ALA A 51 -7.47 -3.73 -7.58
N ALA A 52 -7.84 -4.96 -7.21
CA ALA A 52 -7.48 -6.17 -7.94
C ALA A 52 -8.01 -6.15 -9.38
N VAL A 53 -9.26 -5.71 -9.60
CA VAL A 53 -9.82 -5.53 -10.95
C VAL A 53 -9.00 -4.53 -11.77
N VAL A 54 -8.61 -3.40 -11.18
CA VAL A 54 -7.73 -2.43 -11.85
C VAL A 54 -6.38 -3.05 -12.20
N GLY A 55 -5.80 -3.83 -11.28
CA GLY A 55 -4.57 -4.58 -11.51
C GLY A 55 -4.68 -5.60 -12.66
N LEU A 56 -5.82 -6.30 -12.77
CA LEU A 56 -6.10 -7.20 -13.88
C LEU A 56 -6.25 -6.46 -15.21
N LEU A 57 -6.91 -5.30 -15.22
CA LEU A 57 -7.00 -4.43 -16.41
C LEU A 57 -5.61 -3.92 -16.84
N LEU A 58 -4.74 -3.63 -15.87
CA LEU A 58 -3.34 -3.29 -16.12
C LEU A 58 -2.57 -4.46 -16.74
N ALA A 59 -2.73 -5.68 -16.21
CA ALA A 59 -2.17 -6.89 -16.80
C ALA A 59 -2.73 -7.17 -18.20
N ALA A 60 -3.97 -6.78 -18.48
CA ALA A 60 -4.58 -6.83 -19.81
C ALA A 60 -4.04 -5.74 -20.78
N GLY A 61 -3.21 -4.82 -20.31
CA GLY A 61 -2.58 -3.77 -21.13
C GLY A 61 -3.47 -2.55 -21.36
N ARG A 62 -4.49 -2.32 -20.52
CA ARG A 62 -5.39 -1.15 -20.65
C ARG A 62 -4.75 0.17 -20.22
N PHE A 63 -3.71 0.14 -19.39
CA PHE A 63 -3.01 1.32 -18.86
C PHE A 63 -1.62 1.51 -19.49
N ARG A 64 -1.56 1.75 -20.81
CA ARG A 64 -0.29 1.91 -21.53
C ARG A 64 0.47 3.19 -21.18
N ASP A 65 -0.26 4.27 -20.92
CA ASP A 65 0.34 5.60 -20.75
C ASP A 65 0.95 5.81 -19.35
N GLY A 66 0.46 5.09 -18.34
CA GLY A 66 0.87 5.27 -16.94
C GLY A 66 0.78 3.99 -16.09
N PRO A 67 1.37 2.87 -16.52
CA PRO A 67 1.22 1.59 -15.85
C PRO A 67 1.85 1.54 -14.46
N ALA A 68 3.01 2.16 -14.29
CA ALA A 68 3.72 2.15 -13.03
C ALA A 68 2.93 2.90 -11.96
N LEU A 69 2.32 4.03 -12.33
CA LEU A 69 1.45 4.81 -11.45
C LEU A 69 0.17 4.04 -11.09
N ALA A 70 -0.48 3.43 -12.07
CA ALA A 70 -1.67 2.61 -11.83
C ALA A 70 -1.36 1.43 -10.89
N LEU A 71 -0.23 0.75 -11.09
CA LEU A 71 0.21 -0.33 -10.21
C LEU A 71 0.56 0.17 -8.80
N ALA A 72 1.19 1.34 -8.69
CA ALA A 72 1.46 1.97 -7.39
C ALA A 72 0.16 2.29 -6.63
N CYS A 73 -0.89 2.74 -7.32
CA CYS A 73 -2.21 2.95 -6.72
C CYS A 73 -2.82 1.63 -6.21
N VAL A 74 -2.75 0.56 -7.01
CA VAL A 74 -3.23 -0.78 -6.60
C VAL A 74 -2.48 -1.25 -5.34
N VAL A 75 -1.16 -1.14 -5.32
CA VAL A 75 -0.31 -1.48 -4.18
C VAL A 75 -0.70 -0.66 -2.94
N GLY A 76 -0.89 0.65 -3.12
CA GLY A 76 -1.29 1.54 -2.03
C GLY A 76 -2.64 1.16 -1.41
N VAL A 77 -3.64 0.85 -2.22
CA VAL A 77 -4.96 0.40 -1.74
C VAL A 77 -4.85 -0.94 -1.01
N ILE A 78 -4.18 -1.94 -1.61
CA ILE A 78 -4.01 -3.27 -1.00
C ILE A 78 -3.30 -3.14 0.35
N GLY A 79 -2.17 -2.44 0.39
CA GLY A 79 -1.36 -2.26 1.60
C GLY A 79 -2.12 -1.50 2.69
N ALA A 80 -2.73 -0.36 2.36
CA ALA A 80 -3.46 0.45 3.34
C ALA A 80 -4.69 -0.27 3.89
N CYS A 81 -5.51 -0.89 3.03
CA CYS A 81 -6.68 -1.65 3.47
C CYS A 81 -6.29 -2.85 4.31
N SER A 82 -5.23 -3.58 3.94
CA SER A 82 -4.75 -4.73 4.72
C SER A 82 -4.25 -4.31 6.11
N LEU A 83 -3.48 -3.21 6.18
CA LEU A 83 -3.00 -2.68 7.44
C LEU A 83 -4.15 -2.20 8.34
N LEU A 84 -5.10 -1.44 7.78
CA LEU A 84 -6.27 -0.95 8.52
C LEU A 84 -7.19 -2.09 8.97
N ALA A 85 -7.37 -3.12 8.14
CA ALA A 85 -8.08 -4.33 8.51
C ALA A 85 -7.41 -5.02 9.70
N TYR A 86 -6.07 -5.13 9.72
CA TYR A 86 -5.33 -5.72 10.83
C TYR A 86 -5.34 -4.88 12.10
N VAL A 87 -5.16 -3.55 12.01
CA VAL A 87 -5.15 -2.67 13.18
C VAL A 87 -6.55 -2.51 13.77
N GLY A 88 -7.58 -2.54 12.93
CA GLY A 88 -8.98 -2.45 13.31
C GLY A 88 -9.59 -3.83 13.62
N PRO A 89 -10.73 -4.18 13.01
CA PRO A 89 -11.55 -5.30 13.45
C PRO A 89 -11.04 -6.69 13.04
N GLY A 90 -10.07 -6.76 12.12
CA GLY A 90 -9.56 -8.03 11.61
C GLY A 90 -8.87 -8.89 12.67
N LYS A 91 -8.23 -8.26 13.67
CA LYS A 91 -7.65 -9.00 14.82
C LYS A 91 -8.71 -9.76 15.62
N THR A 92 -9.87 -9.14 15.82
CA THR A 92 -10.95 -9.74 16.60
C THR A 92 -11.67 -10.84 15.81
N PHE A 93 -11.77 -10.68 14.49
CA PHE A 93 -12.47 -11.62 13.61
C PHE A 93 -11.63 -12.84 13.22
N LEU A 94 -10.37 -12.64 12.84
CA LEU A 94 -9.50 -13.71 12.34
C LEU A 94 -8.54 -14.27 13.41
N GLY A 95 -8.48 -13.66 14.60
CA GLY A 95 -7.57 -14.07 15.66
C GLY A 95 -6.11 -14.08 15.18
N ASP A 96 -5.39 -15.18 15.41
CA ASP A 96 -4.00 -15.32 14.96
C ASP A 96 -3.86 -15.46 13.45
N ALA A 97 -4.90 -15.94 12.74
CA ALA A 97 -4.88 -15.98 11.27
C ALA A 97 -4.82 -14.57 10.66
N ALA A 98 -5.21 -13.53 11.40
CA ALA A 98 -5.07 -12.13 10.97
C ALA A 98 -3.61 -11.76 10.64
N LYS A 99 -2.65 -12.29 11.41
CA LYS A 99 -1.22 -12.01 11.21
C LYS A 99 -0.71 -12.66 9.93
N ILE A 100 -1.09 -13.92 9.70
CA ILE A 100 -0.70 -14.67 8.50
C ILE A 100 -1.33 -14.00 7.27
N TYR A 101 -2.60 -13.63 7.36
CA TYR A 101 -3.30 -12.91 6.29
C TYR A 101 -2.62 -11.56 5.97
N LEU A 102 -2.32 -10.76 7.00
CA LEU A 102 -1.59 -9.50 6.82
C LEU A 102 -0.21 -9.73 6.20
N ALA A 103 0.52 -10.75 6.65
CA ALA A 103 1.84 -11.06 6.11
C ALA A 103 1.75 -11.47 4.63
N ALA A 104 0.78 -12.30 4.25
CA ALA A 104 0.54 -12.71 2.87
C ALA A 104 0.17 -11.53 1.97
N ARG A 105 -0.76 -10.67 2.41
CA ARG A 105 -1.15 -9.44 1.70
C ARG A 105 0.00 -8.44 1.61
N GLY A 106 0.78 -8.30 2.68
CA GLY A 106 1.96 -7.45 2.72
C GLY A 106 3.02 -7.93 1.74
N LEU A 107 3.24 -9.25 1.64
CA LEU A 107 4.14 -9.84 0.66
C LEU A 107 3.64 -9.58 -0.77
N ASP A 108 2.35 -9.79 -1.04
CA ASP A 108 1.76 -9.51 -2.36
C ASP A 108 1.90 -8.04 -2.76
N ALA A 109 1.53 -7.12 -1.86
CA ALA A 109 1.70 -5.69 -2.07
C ALA A 109 3.18 -5.30 -2.29
N ALA A 110 4.11 -5.93 -1.56
CA ALA A 110 5.54 -5.71 -1.75
C ALA A 110 6.02 -6.18 -3.13
N LEU A 111 5.61 -7.37 -3.58
CA LEU A 111 5.96 -7.90 -4.90
C LEU A 111 5.40 -7.03 -6.02
N LEU A 112 4.13 -6.61 -5.93
CA LEU A 112 3.51 -5.68 -6.86
C LEU A 112 4.21 -4.32 -6.84
N GLY A 113 4.60 -3.82 -5.65
CA GLY A 113 5.34 -2.58 -5.48
C GLY A 113 6.74 -2.64 -6.12
N LEU A 114 7.45 -3.75 -5.96
CA LEU A 114 8.72 -3.99 -6.66
C LEU A 114 8.54 -3.98 -8.17
N GLY A 115 7.47 -4.60 -8.68
CA GLY A 115 7.10 -4.54 -10.10
C GLY A 115 6.87 -3.10 -10.57
N ALA A 116 6.16 -2.30 -9.78
CA ALA A 116 5.92 -0.88 -10.08
C ALA A 116 7.24 -0.08 -10.11
N CYS A 117 8.10 -0.26 -9.11
CA CYS A 117 9.42 0.37 -9.06
C CYS A 117 10.30 -0.03 -10.25
N LEU A 118 10.30 -1.31 -10.63
CA LEU A 118 11.06 -1.81 -11.77
C LEU A 118 10.59 -1.18 -13.09
N LEU A 119 9.27 -1.01 -13.28
CA LEU A 119 8.73 -0.33 -14.46
C LEU A 119 9.21 1.12 -14.57
N VAL A 120 9.28 1.85 -13.46
CA VAL A 120 9.81 3.23 -13.48
C VAL A 120 11.32 3.22 -13.72
N TRP A 121 12.06 2.35 -13.04
CA TRP A 121 13.52 2.26 -13.13
C TRP A 121 13.96 1.99 -14.56
N VAL A 122 13.38 1.00 -15.23
CA VAL A 122 13.75 0.63 -16.61
C VAL A 122 13.51 1.77 -17.59
N ARG A 123 12.52 2.64 -17.32
CA ARG A 123 12.22 3.80 -18.17
C ARG A 123 13.15 4.98 -17.93
N GLN A 124 13.44 5.34 -16.68
CA GLN A 124 14.25 6.52 -16.33
C GLN A 124 15.08 6.36 -15.05
N PRO A 125 16.17 5.57 -15.06
CA PRO A 125 16.89 5.18 -13.84
C PRO A 125 17.42 6.38 -13.03
N GLY A 126 17.92 7.43 -13.71
CA GLY A 126 18.57 8.56 -13.03
C GLY A 126 17.61 9.48 -12.26
N VAL A 127 16.41 9.75 -12.81
CA VAL A 127 15.46 10.71 -12.21
C VAL A 127 14.61 10.03 -11.15
N SER A 128 14.20 8.79 -11.39
CA SER A 128 13.34 8.04 -10.47
C SER A 128 14.06 7.59 -9.21
N PHE A 129 15.34 7.22 -9.30
CA PHE A 129 16.08 6.68 -8.16
C PHE A 129 16.21 7.69 -7.01
N ARG A 130 16.56 8.95 -7.31
CA ARG A 130 16.64 10.00 -6.28
C ARG A 130 15.30 10.24 -5.60
N SER A 131 14.21 10.30 -6.37
CA SER A 131 12.86 10.50 -5.82
C SER A 131 12.41 9.33 -4.96
N LEU A 132 12.69 8.09 -5.40
CA LEU A 132 12.41 6.87 -4.63
C LEU A 132 13.23 6.80 -3.34
N LEU A 133 14.50 7.20 -3.35
CA LEU A 133 15.32 7.27 -2.14
C LEU A 133 14.77 8.28 -1.14
N ILE A 134 14.35 9.46 -1.60
CA ILE A 134 13.74 10.48 -0.74
C ILE A 134 12.41 9.96 -0.18
N ALA A 135 11.58 9.30 -1.01
CA ALA A 135 10.36 8.65 -0.54
C ALA A 135 10.67 7.58 0.53
N ALA A 136 11.69 6.75 0.33
CA ALA A 136 12.12 5.75 1.31
C ALA A 136 12.58 6.39 2.62
N ALA A 137 13.30 7.52 2.57
CA ALA A 137 13.68 8.28 3.76
C ALA A 137 12.46 8.79 4.54
N TRP A 138 11.42 9.28 3.85
CA TRP A 138 10.17 9.69 4.48
C TRP A 138 9.38 8.52 5.08
N VAL A 139 9.36 7.37 4.41
CA VAL A 139 8.79 6.14 4.97
C VAL A 139 9.55 5.69 6.22
N ALA A 140 10.89 5.75 6.20
CA ALA A 140 11.71 5.45 7.36
C ALA A 140 11.41 6.41 8.53
N ALA A 141 11.30 7.71 8.25
CA ALA A 141 10.90 8.71 9.26
C ALA A 141 9.52 8.40 9.84
N LEU A 142 8.54 8.05 9.00
CA LEU A 142 7.20 7.65 9.45
C LEU A 142 7.26 6.42 10.39
N ILE A 143 8.05 5.40 10.03
CA ILE A 143 8.24 4.20 10.86
C ILE A 143 8.89 4.56 12.20
N VAL A 144 9.93 5.39 12.20
CA VAL A 144 10.60 5.85 13.43
C VAL A 144 9.61 6.56 14.35
N VAL A 145 8.84 7.53 13.82
CA VAL A 145 7.82 8.25 14.59
C VAL A 145 6.78 7.28 15.16
N ALA A 146 6.30 6.32 14.37
CA ALA A 146 5.33 5.32 14.81
C ALA A 146 5.89 4.44 15.94
N VAL A 147 7.12 3.97 15.82
CA VAL A 147 7.79 3.14 16.84
C VAL A 147 7.99 3.92 18.14
N ILE A 148 8.43 5.17 18.06
CA ILE A 148 8.58 6.04 19.23
C ILE A 148 7.22 6.22 19.91
N ALA A 149 6.18 6.59 19.15
CA ALA A 149 4.83 6.79 19.65
C ALA A 149 4.29 5.53 20.38
N MET A 150 4.55 4.33 19.83
CA MET A 150 4.18 3.07 20.48
C MET A 150 4.93 2.84 21.80
N LYS A 151 6.24 3.13 21.85
CA LYS A 151 7.05 2.95 23.06
C LYS A 151 6.66 3.91 24.18
N VAL A 152 6.33 5.17 23.85
CA VAL A 152 5.94 6.17 24.85
C VAL A 152 4.46 6.08 25.27
N ARG A 153 3.64 5.31 24.55
CA ARG A 153 2.19 5.20 24.80
C ARG A 153 1.85 4.85 26.25
N GLY A 154 2.62 3.95 26.88
CA GLY A 154 2.43 3.57 28.28
C GLY A 154 2.64 4.74 29.23
N ALA A 155 3.78 5.42 29.12
CA ALA A 155 4.09 6.62 29.90
C ALA A 155 3.07 7.75 29.69
N LEU A 156 2.61 7.94 28.45
CA LEU A 156 1.57 8.93 28.12
C LEU A 156 0.22 8.60 28.75
N SER A 157 -0.12 7.32 28.93
CA SER A 157 -1.40 6.96 29.55
C SER A 157 -1.50 7.38 31.02
N ALA A 158 -0.35 7.50 31.71
CA ALA A 158 -0.27 7.94 33.11
C ALA A 158 -0.15 9.47 33.27
N SER A 159 0.00 10.23 32.18
CA SER A 159 0.22 11.68 32.25
C SER A 159 -1.08 12.49 32.23
N SER A 160 -0.97 13.79 32.52
CA SER A 160 -2.12 14.71 32.47
C SER A 160 -2.75 14.78 31.07
N GLY A 161 -4.03 15.15 31.01
CA GLY A 161 -4.75 15.27 29.73
C GLY A 161 -4.09 16.26 28.76
N ALA A 162 -3.52 17.35 29.28
CA ALA A 162 -2.82 18.35 28.48
C ALA A 162 -1.55 17.78 27.82
N ILE A 163 -0.75 16.99 28.55
CA ILE A 163 0.46 16.35 28.00
C ILE A 163 0.06 15.34 26.93
N ARG A 164 -0.96 14.52 27.18
CA ARG A 164 -1.49 13.58 26.18
C ARG A 164 -1.94 14.27 24.90
N PHE A 165 -2.69 15.35 25.02
CA PHE A 165 -3.15 16.14 23.87
C PHE A 165 -1.97 16.74 23.09
N ALA A 166 -1.03 17.39 23.78
CA ALA A 166 0.15 17.96 23.15
C ALA A 166 0.97 16.89 22.41
N CYS A 167 1.24 15.75 23.04
CA CYS A 167 1.95 14.65 22.39
C CYS A 167 1.16 14.07 21.20
N ALA A 168 -0.16 13.93 21.30
CA ALA A 168 -1.00 13.47 20.19
C ALA A 168 -0.93 14.42 18.99
N VAL A 169 -0.98 15.73 19.22
CA VAL A 169 -0.82 16.74 18.16
C VAL A 169 0.57 16.66 17.52
N VAL A 170 1.63 16.56 18.34
CA VAL A 170 3.01 16.48 17.82
C VAL A 170 3.24 15.20 17.02
N PHE A 171 2.95 14.02 17.59
CA PHE A 171 3.14 12.75 16.90
C PHE A 171 2.21 12.64 15.68
N GLY A 172 0.95 13.05 15.80
CA GLY A 172 0.00 13.05 14.69
C GLY A 172 0.45 13.96 13.55
N GLY A 173 0.88 15.19 13.87
CA GLY A 173 1.42 16.14 12.89
C GLY A 173 2.66 15.60 12.18
N LEU A 174 3.61 15.01 12.91
CA LEU A 174 4.80 14.37 12.35
C LEU A 174 4.45 13.19 11.43
N MET A 175 3.48 12.35 11.82
CA MET A 175 3.03 11.23 10.98
C MET A 175 2.37 11.74 9.69
N ILE A 176 1.52 12.77 9.76
CA ILE A 176 0.89 13.37 8.58
C ILE A 176 1.95 13.98 7.65
N ALA A 177 2.91 14.73 8.20
CA ALA A 177 3.99 15.33 7.42
C ALA A 177 4.84 14.25 6.72
N ALA A 178 5.22 13.20 7.44
CA ALA A 178 6.02 12.12 6.89
C ALA A 178 5.27 11.30 5.82
N LEU A 179 3.98 11.02 6.06
CA LEU A 179 3.13 10.35 5.08
C LEU A 179 2.95 11.21 3.82
N SER A 180 2.68 12.50 3.98
CA SER A 180 2.53 13.45 2.87
C SER A 180 3.81 13.54 2.04
N GLY A 181 4.97 13.67 2.69
CA GLY A 181 6.28 13.63 2.03
C GLY A 181 6.48 12.34 1.26
N ALA A 182 6.25 11.18 1.88
CA ALA A 182 6.38 9.88 1.22
C ALA A 182 5.50 9.79 -0.03
N VAL A 183 4.20 10.10 0.08
CA VAL A 183 3.25 10.06 -1.04
C VAL A 183 3.66 11.03 -2.14
N HIS A 184 4.05 12.27 -1.80
CA HIS A 184 4.48 13.26 -2.78
C HIS A 184 5.68 12.78 -3.60
N TYR A 185 6.73 12.27 -2.95
CA TYR A 185 7.92 11.81 -3.65
C TYR A 185 7.71 10.49 -4.39
N VAL A 186 6.82 9.60 -3.92
CA VAL A 186 6.35 8.43 -4.68
C VAL A 186 5.67 8.91 -5.97
N VAL A 187 4.63 9.74 -5.88
CA VAL A 187 3.90 10.22 -7.06
C VAL A 187 4.84 10.90 -8.05
N ARG A 188 5.74 11.75 -7.57
CA ARG A 188 6.75 12.41 -8.41
C ARG A 188 7.69 11.41 -9.10
N ALA A 189 8.13 10.37 -8.40
CA ALA A 189 8.96 9.31 -8.99
C ALA A 189 8.21 8.58 -10.12
N PHE A 190 6.93 8.25 -9.90
CA PHE A 190 6.12 7.54 -10.88
C PHE A 190 5.69 8.42 -12.07
N GLN A 191 5.47 9.73 -11.85
CA GLN A 191 5.19 10.71 -12.90
C GLN A 191 6.37 10.89 -13.87
N ALA A 192 7.62 10.78 -13.40
CA ALA A 192 8.78 10.81 -14.29
C ALA A 192 8.77 9.69 -15.34
N GLY A 193 8.02 8.61 -15.10
CA GLY A 193 7.84 7.50 -16.04
C GLY A 193 6.69 7.66 -17.04
N VAL A 194 5.93 8.77 -17.01
CA VAL A 194 4.76 9.04 -17.86
C VAL A 194 5.14 9.99 -19.00
N GLY A 195 4.80 9.63 -20.25
CA GLY A 195 4.73 10.57 -21.37
C GLY A 195 6.04 11.03 -22.04
N LEU A 196 7.22 10.57 -21.61
CA LEU A 196 8.47 10.95 -22.27
C LEU A 196 8.84 9.95 -23.37
N PRO A 197 9.09 10.41 -24.62
CA PRO A 197 9.61 9.56 -25.68
C PRO A 197 10.94 8.95 -25.24
N ARG A 198 11.17 7.67 -25.56
CA ARG A 198 12.41 6.96 -25.19
C ARG A 198 13.59 7.78 -25.71
N ARG A 199 14.60 7.98 -24.86
CA ARG A 199 15.93 8.38 -25.35
C ARG A 199 16.37 7.26 -26.30
N ALA A 200 16.55 7.61 -27.57
CA ALA A 200 17.04 6.71 -28.62
C ALA A 200 18.47 6.27 -28.30
#